data_AF-A0A972CJ87-F1
#
_entry.id   AF-A0A972CJ87-F1
#
_cell.length_a   1.000
_cell.length_b   1.000
_cell.length_c   1.000
_cell.angle_alpha   90.00
_cell.angle_beta   90.00
_cell.angle_gamma   90.00
#
_symmetry.space_group_name_H-M   'P 1'
#
loop_
_entity.id
_entity.type
_entity.pdbx_description
1 polymer ?
#
loop_
_entity_poly.entity_id
_entity_poly.type
_entity_poly.pdbx_seq_one_letter_code
_entity_poly.pdbx_strand_id
1 'polypeptide(L)'
;FTAHLDALGTTIEMIYASQENSESTKTLFVIITDGQENSSREYGYDAIKDLINKRKLGGWEFVFLAANMDSVEEGVRFGIDPDKAMNFEANSSGVASNFVIMKNVVMDYREDKGISLERAKGKLDKDK
;
A
#
# COMPACT_ATOMS: atom_id res chain seq x y z
N PHE A 1 6.97 18.04 -7.09
CA PHE A 1 6.01 18.05 -5.98
C PHE A 1 4.94 16.99 -6.26
N THR A 2 4.50 16.27 -5.24
CA THR A 2 3.56 15.15 -5.26
C THR A 2 2.38 15.49 -4.36
N ALA A 3 1.16 15.45 -4.91
CA ALA A 3 -0.09 15.55 -4.16
C ALA A 3 -0.55 14.12 -3.79
N HIS A 4 0.23 13.48 -2.92
CA HIS A 4 0.09 12.08 -2.54
C HIS A 4 -1.23 11.86 -1.80
N LEU A 5 -1.61 12.72 -0.85
CA LEU A 5 -2.87 12.58 -0.11
C LEU A 5 -4.08 12.67 -1.04
N ASP A 6 -4.07 13.62 -1.98
CA ASP A 6 -5.16 13.78 -2.95
C ASP A 6 -5.25 12.58 -3.89
N ALA A 7 -4.09 12.03 -4.31
CA ALA A 7 -4.04 10.82 -5.11
C ALA A 7 -4.62 9.60 -4.36
N LEU A 8 -4.31 9.45 -3.07
CA LEU A 8 -4.87 8.40 -2.22
C LEU A 8 -6.38 8.55 -2.08
N GLY A 9 -6.84 9.72 -1.64
CA GLY A 9 -8.26 9.99 -1.40
C GLY A 9 -9.11 9.78 -2.66
N THR A 10 -8.70 10.39 -3.76
CA THR A 10 -9.39 10.28 -5.05
C THR A 10 -9.44 8.84 -5.55
N THR A 11 -8.33 8.11 -5.48
CA THR A 11 -8.28 6.74 -6.00
C THR A 11 -9.12 5.78 -5.16
N ILE A 12 -9.09 5.90 -3.83
CA ILE A 12 -9.91 5.07 -2.94
C ILE A 12 -11.40 5.28 -3.22
N GLU A 13 -11.86 6.52 -3.31
CA GLU A 13 -13.26 6.82 -3.60
C GLU A 13 -13.67 6.35 -4.99
N MET A 14 -12.82 6.55 -6.00
CA MET A 14 -13.09 6.09 -7.37
C MET A 14 -13.26 4.56 -7.43
N ILE A 15 -12.36 3.80 -6.81
CA ILE A 15 -12.46 2.33 -6.80
C ILE A 15 -13.68 1.89 -5.99
N TYR A 16 -13.93 2.49 -4.82
CA TYR A 16 -15.10 2.17 -4.01
C TYR A 16 -16.42 2.40 -4.76
N ALA A 17 -16.57 3.54 -5.45
CA ALA A 17 -17.75 3.84 -6.26
C ALA A 17 -17.96 2.81 -7.40
N SER A 18 -16.87 2.30 -7.99
CA SER A 18 -16.96 1.26 -9.03
C SER A 18 -17.39 -0.12 -8.51
N GLN A 19 -17.35 -0.33 -7.19
CA GLN A 19 -17.68 -1.60 -6.53
C GLN A 19 -19.09 -1.64 -5.94
N GLU A 20 -19.90 -0.57 -6.05
CA GLU A 20 -21.22 -0.45 -5.38
C GLU A 20 -22.22 -1.61 -5.65
N ASN A 21 -21.98 -2.45 -6.67
CA ASN A 21 -22.82 -3.61 -6.98
C ASN A 21 -22.07 -4.97 -6.90
N SER A 22 -20.91 -5.02 -6.25
CA SER A 22 -20.09 -6.24 -6.18
C SER A 22 -19.91 -6.71 -4.73
N GLU A 23 -20.81 -7.60 -4.29
CA GLU A 23 -20.87 -8.08 -2.89
C GLU A 23 -19.68 -8.96 -2.45
N SER A 24 -18.67 -9.21 -3.30
CA SER A 24 -17.57 -10.14 -2.98
C SER A 24 -16.18 -9.75 -3.52
N THR A 25 -15.94 -8.47 -3.83
CA THR A 25 -14.63 -8.05 -4.35
C THR A 25 -13.57 -7.94 -3.25
N LYS A 26 -12.58 -8.83 -3.30
CA LYS A 26 -11.32 -8.69 -2.55
C LYS A 26 -10.48 -7.55 -3.14
N THR A 27 -10.19 -6.52 -2.34
CA THR A 27 -9.39 -5.38 -2.77
C THR A 27 -8.07 -5.31 -2.01
N LEU A 28 -6.97 -5.37 -2.76
CA LEU A 28 -5.62 -5.07 -2.27
C LEU A 28 -5.16 -3.76 -2.91
N PHE A 29 -4.96 -2.74 -2.08
CA PHE A 29 -4.48 -1.43 -2.48
C PHE A 29 -3.00 -1.30 -2.15
N VAL A 30 -2.17 -1.13 -3.18
CA VAL A 30 -0.71 -1.05 -3.04
C VAL A 30 -0.26 0.35 -3.42
N ILE A 31 0.41 1.02 -2.48
CA ILE A 31 0.97 2.35 -2.67
C ILE A 31 2.48 2.19 -2.86
N ILE A 32 2.99 2.66 -3.99
CA ILE A 32 4.42 2.67 -4.29
C ILE A 32 4.81 4.10 -4.63
N THR A 33 5.76 4.67 -3.89
CA THR A 33 6.23 6.05 -4.11
C THR A 33 7.72 6.18 -3.85
N ASP A 34 8.38 7.14 -4.50
CA ASP A 34 9.74 7.58 -4.19
C ASP A 34 9.78 8.99 -3.56
N GLY A 35 8.61 9.62 -3.39
CA GLY A 35 8.47 11.02 -3.01
C GLY A 35 7.49 11.26 -1.87
N GLN A 36 7.81 12.26 -1.04
CA GLN A 36 7.00 12.73 0.09
C GLN A 36 5.81 13.58 -0.37
N GLU A 37 4.76 13.62 0.45
CA GLU A 37 3.66 14.59 0.31
C GLU A 37 4.18 16.02 0.41
N ASN A 38 3.82 16.88 -0.56
CA ASN A 38 4.23 18.29 -0.56
C ASN A 38 3.35 19.21 -1.43
N SER A 39 2.16 18.79 -1.87
CA SER A 39 1.29 19.61 -2.74
C SER A 39 -0.20 19.35 -2.68
N SER A 40 -0.68 18.47 -1.81
CA SER A 40 -2.11 18.20 -1.66
C SER A 40 -2.90 19.38 -1.11
N ARG A 41 -4.16 19.48 -1.53
CA ARG A 41 -5.09 20.56 -1.19
C ARG A 41 -6.47 20.09 -0.78
N GLU A 42 -6.86 18.86 -1.09
CA GLU A 42 -8.21 18.34 -0.85
C GLU A 42 -8.25 17.41 0.37
N TYR A 43 -7.21 16.59 0.55
CA TYR A 43 -7.10 15.64 1.64
C TYR A 43 -5.94 15.96 2.59
N GLY A 44 -6.21 15.81 3.89
CA GLY A 44 -5.21 15.79 4.95
C GLY A 44 -4.92 14.37 5.45
N TYR A 45 -3.84 14.21 6.23
CA TYR A 45 -3.46 12.91 6.81
C TYR A 45 -4.59 12.24 7.60
N ASP A 46 -5.29 12.98 8.46
CA ASP A 46 -6.39 12.44 9.27
C ASP A 46 -7.54 11.94 8.39
N ALA A 47 -7.88 12.68 7.33
CA ALA A 47 -8.91 12.28 6.38
C ALA A 47 -8.53 10.99 5.64
N ILE A 48 -7.27 10.85 5.22
CA ILE A 48 -6.77 9.63 4.58
C ILE A 48 -6.76 8.46 5.56
N LYS A 49 -6.33 8.69 6.80
CA LYS A 49 -6.32 7.67 7.84
C LYS A 49 -7.72 7.13 8.13
N ASP A 50 -8.69 8.03 8.28
CA ASP A 50 -10.09 7.65 8.50
C ASP A 50 -10.65 6.90 7.30
N LEU A 51 -10.33 7.35 6.09
CA LEU A 51 -10.75 6.69 4.86
C LEU A 51 -10.21 5.27 4.74
N ILE A 52 -8.90 5.08 4.95
CA ILE A 52 -8.25 3.77 4.92
C ILE A 52 -8.85 2.85 5.99
N ASN A 53 -9.01 3.33 7.23
CA ASN A 53 -9.63 2.55 8.30
C ASN A 53 -11.06 2.11 7.95
N LYS A 54 -11.86 3.01 7.37
CA LYS A 54 -13.21 2.68 6.90
C LYS A 54 -13.20 1.60 5.82
N ARG A 55 -12.26 1.64 4.87
CA ARG A 55 -12.16 0.61 3.82
C ARG A 55 -11.64 -0.72 4.37
N LYS A 56 -10.75 -0.72 5.37
CA LYS A 56 -10.32 -1.95 6.07
C LYS A 56 -11.51 -2.69 6.70
N LEU A 57 -12.49 -1.97 7.27
CA LEU A 57 -13.73 -2.60 7.77
C LEU A 57 -14.56 -3.26 6.65
N GLY A 58 -14.43 -2.77 5.41
CA GLY A 58 -15.00 -3.36 4.21
C GLY A 58 -14.14 -4.47 3.59
N GLY A 59 -13.12 -4.97 4.29
CA GLY A 59 -12.26 -6.06 3.82
C GLY A 59 -11.14 -5.65 2.85
N TRP A 60 -10.90 -4.34 2.68
CA TRP A 60 -9.76 -3.88 1.90
C TRP A 60 -8.46 -4.07 2.67
N GLU A 61 -7.42 -4.45 1.94
CA GLU A 61 -6.06 -4.54 2.45
C GLU A 61 -5.18 -3.44 1.85
N PHE A 62 -4.29 -2.88 2.65
CA PHE A 62 -3.40 -1.79 2.24
C PHE A 62 -1.93 -2.17 2.47
N VAL A 63 -1.08 -1.88 1.48
CA VAL A 63 0.36 -2.07 1.53
C VAL A 63 1.05 -0.78 1.10
N PHE A 64 2.06 -0.35 1.86
CA PHE A 64 2.82 0.87 1.59
C PHE A 64 4.30 0.56 1.33
N LEU A 65 4.81 1.00 0.20
CA LEU A 65 6.19 0.83 -0.19
C LEU A 65 6.75 2.19 -0.60
N ALA A 66 7.72 2.70 0.14
CA ALA A 66 8.39 3.93 -0.26
C ALA A 66 9.91 3.77 -0.35
N ALA A 67 10.49 4.51 -1.29
CA ALA A 67 11.92 4.72 -1.33
C ALA A 67 12.28 6.01 -0.61
N ASN A 68 13.50 6.03 -0.06
CA ASN A 68 14.15 7.26 0.42
C ASN A 68 13.45 7.99 1.60
N MET A 69 12.57 7.31 2.35
CA MET A 69 11.92 7.85 3.57
C MET A 69 11.69 6.73 4.60
N ASP A 70 11.25 7.08 5.82
CA ASP A 70 10.74 6.09 6.76
C ASP A 70 9.32 5.66 6.34
N SER A 71 9.24 4.62 5.52
CA SER A 71 7.95 4.11 5.01
C SER A 71 7.05 3.62 6.12
N VAL A 72 7.62 3.14 7.23
CA VAL A 72 6.83 2.61 8.35
C VAL A 72 6.16 3.77 9.07
N GLU A 73 6.91 4.81 9.39
CA GLU A 73 6.36 6.02 10.02
C GLU A 73 5.27 6.64 9.14
N GLU A 74 5.54 6.83 7.85
CA GLU A 74 4.58 7.45 6.94
C GLU A 74 3.34 6.57 6.71
N GLY A 75 3.53 5.26 6.54
CA GLY A 75 2.42 4.29 6.44
C GLY A 75 1.52 4.31 7.68
N VAL A 76 2.10 4.40 8.87
CA VAL A 76 1.34 4.52 10.13
C VAL A 76 0.52 5.80 10.18
N ARG A 77 1.03 6.92 9.64
CA ARG A 77 0.27 8.17 9.52
C ARG A 77 -0.95 8.02 8.62
N PHE A 78 -0.89 7.16 7.60
CA PHE A 78 -2.04 6.78 6.77
C PHE A 78 -2.96 5.71 7.41
N GLY A 79 -2.63 5.14 8.57
CA GLY A 79 -3.40 4.06 9.18
C GLY A 79 -3.09 2.66 8.63
N ILE A 80 -1.95 2.51 7.97
CA ILE A 80 -1.44 1.23 7.47
C ILE A 80 -0.64 0.55 8.59
N ASP A 81 -0.84 -0.76 8.74
CA ASP A 81 -0.18 -1.53 9.79
C ASP A 81 1.35 -1.55 9.54
N PRO A 82 2.21 -1.42 10.57
CA PRO A 82 3.66 -1.33 10.39
C PRO A 82 4.28 -2.52 9.62
N ASP A 83 3.69 -3.70 9.73
CA ASP A 83 4.11 -4.94 9.04
C ASP A 83 3.70 -4.99 7.55
N LYS A 84 2.87 -4.02 7.13
CA LYS A 84 2.44 -3.80 5.74
C LYS A 84 3.05 -2.53 5.14
N ALA A 85 4.05 -1.95 5.80
CA ALA A 85 4.86 -0.86 5.30
C ALA A 85 6.34 -1.25 5.21
N MET A 86 7.04 -0.92 4.12
CA MET A 86 8.45 -1.28 3.97
C MET A 86 9.21 -0.33 3.04
N ASN A 87 10.46 -0.06 3.38
CA ASN A 87 11.39 0.68 2.52
C ASN A 87 11.87 -0.18 1.35
N PHE A 88 11.99 0.42 0.17
CA PHE A 88 12.74 -0.16 -0.95
C PHE A 88 13.85 0.79 -1.43
N GLU A 89 14.85 0.24 -2.13
CA GLU A 89 15.90 1.05 -2.73
C GLU A 89 15.46 1.55 -4.12
N ALA A 90 15.53 2.87 -4.36
CA ALA A 90 15.25 3.48 -5.66
C ALA A 90 16.41 3.28 -6.67
N ASN A 91 16.89 2.05 -6.81
CA ASN A 91 17.83 1.63 -7.86
C ASN A 91 17.26 0.42 -8.60
N SER A 92 17.88 0.04 -9.72
CA SER A 92 17.36 -1.04 -10.57
C SER A 92 17.19 -2.38 -9.84
N SER A 93 18.08 -2.71 -8.90
CA SER A 93 18.01 -3.95 -8.13
C SER A 93 16.92 -3.90 -7.07
N GLY A 94 16.77 -2.77 -6.38
CA GLY A 94 15.73 -2.53 -5.38
C GLY A 94 14.33 -2.53 -5.98
N VAL A 95 14.14 -1.88 -7.14
CA VAL A 95 12.87 -1.89 -7.88
C VAL A 95 12.53 -3.32 -8.33
N ALA A 96 13.49 -4.06 -8.90
CA ALA A 96 13.27 -5.45 -9.30
C ALA A 96 12.87 -6.34 -8.10
N SER A 97 13.58 -6.18 -6.97
CA SER A 97 13.27 -6.89 -5.73
C SER A 97 11.88 -6.54 -5.21
N ASN A 98 11.48 -5.27 -5.28
CA ASN A 98 10.17 -4.80 -4.85
C ASN A 98 9.03 -5.47 -5.65
N PHE A 99 9.17 -5.58 -6.97
CA PHE A 99 8.18 -6.28 -7.81
C PHE A 99 8.08 -7.78 -7.49
N VAL A 100 9.18 -8.44 -7.15
CA VAL A 100 9.15 -9.85 -6.72
C VAL A 100 8.44 -10.00 -5.36
N ILE A 101 8.72 -9.10 -4.41
CA ILE A 101 8.01 -9.08 -3.12
C ILE A 101 6.52 -8.87 -3.35
N MET A 102 6.12 -7.94 -4.22
CA MET A 102 4.72 -7.70 -4.53
C MET A 102 4.03 -8.87 -5.22
N LYS A 103 4.72 -9.57 -6.12
CA LYS A 103 4.24 -10.86 -6.67
C LYS A 103 3.91 -11.83 -5.53
N ASN A 104 4.79 -11.98 -4.55
CA ASN A 104 4.60 -12.89 -3.42
C ASN A 104 3.44 -12.47 -2.51
N VAL A 105 3.29 -11.17 -2.25
CA VAL A 105 2.16 -10.61 -1.49
C VAL A 105 0.83 -10.90 -2.18
N VAL A 106 0.74 -10.64 -3.48
CA VAL A 106 -0.48 -10.88 -4.26
C VAL A 106 -0.83 -12.37 -4.29
N MET A 107 0.17 -13.26 -4.42
CA MET A 107 -0.06 -14.71 -4.35
C MET A 107 -0.60 -15.13 -2.98
N ASP A 108 0.03 -14.69 -1.89
CA ASP A 108 -0.44 -15.02 -0.53
C ASP A 108 -1.86 -14.48 -0.27
N TYR A 109 -2.16 -13.26 -0.73
CA TYR A 109 -3.49 -12.67 -0.62
C TYR A 109 -4.55 -13.47 -1.39
N ARG A 110 -4.23 -13.92 -2.60
CA ARG A 110 -5.13 -14.75 -3.42
C ARG A 110 -5.40 -16.12 -2.83
N GLU A 111 -4.45 -16.66 -2.06
CA GLU A 111 -4.54 -17.96 -1.38
C GLU A 111 -5.07 -17.85 0.06
N ASP A 112 -5.58 -16.68 0.47
CA ASP A 112 -6.11 -16.44 1.82
C ASP A 112 -5.10 -16.67 2.97
N LYS A 113 -3.81 -16.49 2.69
CA LYS A 113 -2.71 -16.62 3.66
C LYS A 113 -2.42 -15.33 4.44
N GLY A 114 -3.25 -14.30 4.23
CA GLY A 114 -3.01 -12.94 4.73
C GLY A 114 -1.78 -12.28 4.10
N ILE A 115 -1.54 -11.02 4.47
CA ILE A 115 -0.41 -10.21 3.96
C ILE A 115 0.69 -10.17 5.01
N SER A 116 1.94 -10.42 4.57
CA SER A 116 3.15 -10.25 5.38
C SER A 116 4.31 -9.89 4.46
N LEU A 117 4.81 -8.66 4.57
CA LEU A 117 5.95 -8.20 3.77
C LEU A 117 7.24 -8.93 4.15
N GLU A 118 7.43 -9.23 5.44
CA GLU A 118 8.58 -10.02 5.92
C GLU A 118 8.61 -11.42 5.28
N ARG A 119 7.47 -12.12 5.27
CA ARG A 119 7.37 -13.44 4.63
C ARG A 119 7.61 -13.36 3.12
N ALA A 120 7.04 -12.36 2.46
CA ALA A 120 7.21 -12.14 1.03
C ALA A 120 8.68 -11.84 0.67
N LYS A 121 9.39 -11.08 1.51
CA LYS A 121 10.83 -10.80 1.41
C LYS A 121 11.68 -12.06 1.66
N GLY A 122 11.35 -12.86 2.68
CA GLY A 122 12.05 -14.11 2.96
C GLY A 122 11.96 -15.16 1.83
N LYS A 123 10.97 -15.07 0.94
CA LYS A 123 10.90 -15.89 -0.28
C LYS A 123 11.89 -15.41 -1.36
N LEU A 124 12.07 -14.09 -1.50
CA LEU A 124 13.05 -13.51 -2.44
C LEU A 124 14.47 -13.97 -2.10
N ASP A 125 14.82 -14.02 -0.82
CA ASP A 125 16.17 -14.40 -0.38
C ASP A 125 16.47 -15.89 -0.54
N LYS A 126 15.45 -16.75 -0.70
CA LYS A 126 15.60 -18.19 -0.96
C LYS A 126 15.75 -18.54 -2.44
N ASP A 127 15.35 -17.62 -3.32
CA ASP A 127 15.41 -17.78 -4.78
C ASP A 127 16.71 -17.19 -5.39
N LYS A 128 17.62 -16.68 -4.54
CA LYS A 128 18.96 -16.18 -4.91
C LYS A 128 20.03 -17.23 -4.63
#